data_AF-A0A7Y4UCT8-F1
#
_entry.id   AF-A0A7Y4UCT8-F1
#
_cell.length_a   1.000
_cell.length_b   1.000
_cell.length_c   1.000
_cell.angle_alpha   90.00
_cell.angle_beta   90.00
_cell.angle_gamma   90.00
#
_symmetry.space_group_name_H-M   'P 1'
#
loop_
_entity.id
_entity.type
_entity.pdbx_description
1 polymer ?
#
loop_
_entity_poly.entity_id
_entity_poly.type
_entity_poly.pdbx_seq_one_letter_code
_entity_poly.pdbx_strand_id
1 'polypeptide(L)'
;MKEIQRALKRLTVKLKDCESAIQRDSKHTITWEELGVDALFVDETHYYKNLYCATKMNNVAGLPNSDSQRAFDAFIKVRSVLDGGGRVVFATATPVSNTLAEVYVMMKFLQLDTLEALGLAHFDAWVQTFAETSQSLEMKPDGSGFRMGIRFNRFTNLPDLAALWRQVLDVKNADQLNLPRPQLIGGAPQVIRLPASPALKKFVRSLAARVERIKNRRVAPEVDNMLKVTSEGRKAALDIRLVLPDEACPKANKVAALADKIAEFYHASSAQHGCQLVFCDLATPKGQSAVK
;
A
#
# COMPACT_ATOMS: atom_id res chain seq x y z
N MET A 1 -20.55 13.74 18.14
CA MET A 1 -21.86 13.10 18.44
C MET A 1 -22.48 12.41 17.22
N LYS A 2 -22.87 13.13 16.15
CA LYS A 2 -23.53 12.51 14.97
C LYS A 2 -22.68 11.47 14.22
N GLU A 3 -21.37 11.68 14.09
CA GLU A 3 -20.49 10.71 13.41
C GLU A 3 -20.24 9.45 14.22
N ILE A 4 -20.09 9.58 15.55
CA ILE A 4 -19.96 8.45 16.48
C ILE A 4 -21.24 7.61 16.46
N GLN A 5 -22.42 8.23 16.46
CA GLN A 5 -23.69 7.52 16.32
C GLN A 5 -23.82 6.80 14.98
N ARG A 6 -23.34 7.39 13.88
CA ARG A 6 -23.29 6.73 12.56
C ARG A 6 -22.30 5.56 12.54
N ALA A 7 -21.15 5.69 13.19
CA ALA A 7 -20.17 4.61 13.32
C ALA A 7 -20.74 3.47 14.16
N LEU A 8 -21.33 3.76 15.32
CA LEU A 8 -22.03 2.80 16.17
C LEU A 8 -23.11 2.05 15.40
N LYS A 9 -24.00 2.76 14.69
CA LYS A 9 -25.07 2.14 13.89
C LYS A 9 -24.52 1.22 12.79
N ARG A 10 -23.44 1.63 12.11
CA ARG A 10 -22.77 0.79 11.10
C ARG A 10 -22.16 -0.47 11.71
N LEU A 11 -21.50 -0.34 12.87
CA LEU A 11 -20.91 -1.48 13.58
C LEU A 11 -21.97 -2.43 14.14
N THR A 12 -23.09 -1.93 14.64
CA THR A 12 -24.20 -2.80 15.11
C THR A 12 -24.85 -3.56 13.98
N VAL A 13 -25.02 -2.95 12.81
CA VAL A 13 -25.53 -3.65 11.62
C VAL A 13 -24.56 -4.76 11.22
N LYS A 14 -23.26 -4.46 11.12
CA LYS A 14 -22.23 -5.48 10.81
C LYS A 14 -22.23 -6.63 11.82
N LEU A 15 -22.38 -6.34 13.12
CA LEU A 15 -22.47 -7.37 14.16
C LEU A 15 -23.66 -8.31 13.92
N LYS A 16 -24.85 -7.75 13.68
CA LYS A 16 -26.06 -8.54 13.40
C LYS A 16 -25.93 -9.38 12.14
N ASP A 17 -25.33 -8.83 11.08
CA ASP A 17 -25.11 -9.57 9.84
C ASP A 17 -24.17 -10.78 10.07
N CYS A 18 -23.07 -10.59 10.81
CA CYS A 18 -22.16 -11.67 11.20
C CYS A 18 -22.84 -12.74 12.07
N GLU A 19 -23.60 -12.34 13.10
CA GLU A 19 -24.37 -13.28 13.94
C GLU A 19 -25.32 -14.14 13.08
N SER A 20 -26.02 -13.52 12.13
CA SER A 20 -26.95 -14.22 11.24
C SER A 20 -26.27 -15.20 10.28
N ALA A 21 -25.01 -14.95 9.93
CA ALA A 21 -24.22 -15.85 9.09
C ALA A 21 -23.72 -17.07 9.87
N ILE A 22 -23.26 -16.86 11.12
CA ILE A 22 -22.80 -17.94 12.01
C ILE A 22 -23.92 -18.95 12.29
N GLN A 23 -25.17 -18.49 12.50
CA GLN A 23 -26.30 -19.38 12.76
C GLN A 23 -26.63 -20.33 11.60
N ARG A 24 -26.28 -19.98 10.35
CA ARG A 24 -26.56 -20.80 9.16
C ARG A 24 -25.63 -22.01 9.00
N ASP A 25 -24.48 -22.03 9.66
CA ASP A 25 -23.40 -23.01 9.45
C ASP A 25 -23.26 -24.04 10.60
N SER A 26 -24.31 -24.18 11.41
CA SER A 26 -24.27 -24.59 12.82
C SER A 26 -24.28 -26.11 13.13
N LYS A 27 -23.80 -26.99 12.24
CA LYS A 27 -23.67 -28.43 12.59
C LYS A 27 -22.26 -29.00 12.65
N HIS A 28 -21.27 -28.39 11.99
CA HIS A 28 -19.88 -28.90 11.98
C HIS A 28 -18.80 -27.80 12.04
N THR A 29 -19.16 -26.57 12.40
CA THR A 29 -18.23 -25.44 12.42
C THR A 29 -17.61 -25.31 13.82
N ILE A 30 -16.31 -25.57 13.93
CA ILE A 30 -15.53 -25.29 15.14
C ILE A 30 -15.38 -23.77 15.26
N THR A 31 -15.75 -23.22 16.41
CA THR A 31 -15.66 -21.77 16.65
C THR A 31 -14.25 -21.35 17.09
N TRP A 32 -13.93 -20.07 16.95
CA TRP A 32 -12.62 -19.53 17.36
C TRP A 32 -12.31 -19.78 18.85
N GLU A 33 -13.34 -19.67 19.70
CA GLU A 33 -13.22 -19.89 21.14
C GLU A 33 -12.97 -21.37 21.47
N GLU A 34 -13.59 -22.29 20.74
CA GLU A 34 -13.40 -23.74 20.90
C GLU A 34 -12.00 -24.21 20.51
N LEU A 35 -11.31 -23.48 19.62
CA LEU A 35 -9.94 -23.83 19.22
C LEU A 35 -8.92 -23.68 20.36
N GLY A 36 -9.20 -22.86 21.37
CA GLY A 36 -8.28 -22.64 22.49
C GLY A 36 -6.90 -22.10 22.05
N VAL A 37 -6.88 -21.10 21.17
CA VAL A 37 -5.63 -20.58 20.60
C VAL A 37 -4.87 -19.77 21.65
N ASP A 38 -3.77 -20.34 22.16
CA ASP A 38 -2.88 -19.65 23.12
C ASP A 38 -1.76 -18.84 22.45
N ALA A 39 -1.47 -19.10 21.17
CA ALA A 39 -0.43 -18.40 20.43
C ALA A 39 -0.79 -18.19 18.96
N LEU A 40 -0.56 -16.98 18.44
CA LEU A 40 -0.83 -16.59 17.06
C LEU A 40 0.43 -16.04 16.40
N PHE A 41 0.90 -16.73 15.35
CA PHE A 41 1.99 -16.28 14.49
C PHE A 41 1.41 -15.80 13.17
N VAL A 42 1.65 -14.53 12.84
CA VAL A 42 1.15 -13.91 11.61
C VAL A 42 2.34 -13.50 10.75
N ASP A 43 2.45 -14.13 9.59
CA ASP A 43 3.43 -13.74 8.58
C ASP A 43 2.85 -12.68 7.63
N GLU A 44 3.74 -11.93 6.98
CA GLU A 44 3.43 -10.84 6.06
C GLU A 44 2.40 -9.84 6.60
N THR A 45 2.63 -9.38 7.82
CA THR A 45 1.66 -8.54 8.56
C THR A 45 1.35 -7.20 7.90
N HIS A 46 2.18 -6.79 6.93
CA HIS A 46 1.92 -5.65 6.05
C HIS A 46 0.57 -5.76 5.30
N TYR A 47 -0.01 -6.96 5.20
CA TYR A 47 -1.36 -7.19 4.69
C TYR A 47 -2.49 -6.67 5.58
N TYR A 48 -2.25 -6.45 6.88
CA TYR A 48 -3.25 -6.03 7.87
C TYR A 48 -3.08 -4.56 8.31
N LYS A 49 -2.21 -3.80 7.64
CA LYS A 49 -1.90 -2.41 7.96
C LYS A 49 -3.03 -1.39 7.75
N ASN A 50 -4.11 -1.79 7.06
CA ASN A 50 -5.26 -0.92 6.76
C ASN A 50 -6.39 -1.09 7.78
N LEU A 51 -6.06 -1.07 9.08
CA LEU A 51 -7.05 -1.07 10.16
C LEU A 51 -7.67 0.33 10.27
N TYR A 52 -9.00 0.37 10.42
CA TYR A 52 -9.71 1.64 10.58
C TYR A 52 -9.27 2.38 11.85
N CYS A 53 -8.90 3.64 11.67
CA CYS A 53 -8.56 4.56 12.75
C CYS A 53 -9.55 5.72 12.74
N ALA A 54 -10.34 5.86 13.80
CA ALA A 54 -11.21 7.02 13.96
C ALA A 54 -10.35 8.27 14.21
N THR A 55 -10.49 9.26 13.35
CA THR A 55 -9.74 10.52 13.40
C THR A 55 -10.65 11.70 13.06
N LYS A 56 -10.38 12.87 13.65
CA LYS A 56 -10.99 14.14 13.24
C LYS A 56 -10.28 14.77 12.04
N MET A 57 -9.10 14.27 11.69
CA MET A 57 -8.28 14.78 10.60
C MET A 57 -8.83 14.28 9.26
N ASN A 58 -9.55 15.14 8.56
CA ASN A 58 -10.05 14.85 7.21
C ASN A 58 -9.00 15.24 6.15
N ASN A 59 -8.90 14.45 5.08
CA ASN A 59 -8.05 14.73 3.89
C ASN A 59 -6.52 14.74 4.12
N VAL A 60 -6.00 14.09 5.17
CA VAL A 60 -4.55 13.89 5.30
C VAL A 60 -4.12 12.68 4.48
N ALA A 61 -3.16 12.89 3.57
CA ALA A 61 -2.64 11.80 2.75
C ALA A 61 -1.87 10.80 3.63
N GLY A 62 -2.19 9.51 3.48
CA GLY A 62 -1.54 8.42 4.21
C GLY A 62 -2.38 7.80 5.34
N LEU A 63 -3.60 8.30 5.57
CA LEU A 63 -4.58 7.63 6.44
C LEU A 63 -5.35 6.54 5.68
N PRO A 64 -5.64 5.39 6.32
CA PRO A 64 -6.52 4.39 5.73
C PRO A 64 -7.95 4.96 5.68
N ASN A 65 -8.34 5.45 4.50
CA ASN A 65 -9.69 5.96 4.24
C ASN A 65 -10.74 4.85 4.05
N SER A 66 -10.33 3.57 4.06
CA SER A 66 -11.19 2.41 3.83
C SER A 66 -10.99 1.36 4.91
N ASP A 67 -12.10 0.92 5.52
CA ASP A 67 -12.13 -0.18 6.48
C ASP A 67 -11.77 -1.50 5.78
N SER A 68 -10.60 -2.06 6.07
CA SER A 68 -10.32 -3.45 5.69
C SER A 68 -11.01 -4.39 6.67
N GLN A 69 -12.00 -5.15 6.18
CA GLN A 69 -12.61 -6.23 6.96
C GLN A 69 -11.55 -7.25 7.42
N ARG A 70 -10.57 -7.56 6.56
CA ARG A 70 -9.47 -8.46 6.90
C ARG A 70 -8.61 -7.94 8.06
N ALA A 71 -8.28 -6.64 8.06
CA ALA A 71 -7.53 -6.04 9.16
C ALA A 71 -8.33 -6.03 10.47
N PHE A 72 -9.64 -5.76 10.39
CA PHE A 72 -10.52 -5.77 11.56
C PHE A 72 -10.70 -7.16 12.16
N ASP A 73 -10.90 -8.19 11.32
CA ASP A 73 -10.96 -9.59 11.75
C ASP A 73 -9.67 -10.03 12.44
N ALA A 74 -8.51 -9.71 11.84
CA ALA A 74 -7.22 -9.96 12.47
C ALA A 74 -7.06 -9.24 13.81
N PHE A 75 -7.55 -8.00 13.92
CA PHE A 75 -7.49 -7.23 15.17
C PHE A 75 -8.30 -7.88 16.29
N ILE A 76 -9.50 -8.38 15.99
CA ILE A 76 -10.33 -9.11 16.96
C ILE A 76 -9.61 -10.38 17.42
N LYS A 77 -9.06 -11.16 16.50
CA LYS A 77 -8.34 -12.41 16.81
C LYS A 77 -7.11 -12.17 17.67
N VAL A 78 -6.31 -11.16 17.32
CA VAL A 78 -5.15 -10.74 18.11
C VAL A 78 -5.59 -10.32 19.51
N ARG A 79 -6.65 -9.53 19.63
CA ARG A 79 -7.13 -9.07 20.93
C ARG A 79 -7.65 -10.22 21.78
N SER A 80 -8.42 -11.14 21.19
CA SER A 80 -8.92 -12.34 21.86
C SER A 80 -7.78 -13.19 22.45
N VAL A 81 -6.69 -13.38 21.71
CA VAL A 81 -5.52 -14.15 22.19
C VAL A 81 -4.80 -13.40 23.31
N LEU A 82 -4.56 -12.10 23.16
CA LEU A 82 -3.85 -11.30 24.18
C LEU A 82 -4.65 -11.15 25.48
N ASP A 83 -5.96 -10.88 25.40
CA ASP A 83 -6.85 -10.78 26.57
C ASP A 83 -6.99 -12.14 27.28
N GLY A 84 -6.88 -13.24 26.54
CA GLY A 84 -6.81 -14.60 27.09
C GLY A 84 -5.47 -14.95 27.76
N GLY A 85 -4.49 -14.04 27.77
CA GLY A 85 -3.14 -14.29 28.30
C GLY A 85 -2.21 -15.04 27.35
N GLY A 86 -2.63 -15.23 26.09
CA GLY A 86 -1.85 -15.83 25.03
C GLY A 86 -0.78 -14.90 24.46
N ARG A 87 -0.14 -15.34 23.36
CA ARG A 87 0.99 -14.64 22.73
C ARG A 87 0.75 -14.39 21.25
N VAL A 88 1.16 -13.22 20.76
CA VAL A 88 1.05 -12.86 19.35
C VAL A 88 2.41 -12.45 18.81
N VAL A 89 2.80 -13.01 17.66
CA VAL A 89 4.07 -12.69 16.98
C VAL A 89 3.79 -12.32 15.54
N PHE A 90 4.22 -11.13 15.16
CA PHE A 90 4.11 -10.60 13.81
C PHE A 90 5.46 -10.71 13.11
N ALA A 91 5.49 -11.32 11.93
CA ALA A 91 6.64 -11.38 11.05
C ALA A 91 6.36 -10.56 9.78
N THR A 92 7.31 -9.70 9.42
CA THR A 92 7.26 -8.92 8.17
C THR A 92 8.65 -8.40 7.84
N ALA A 93 9.02 -8.48 6.56
CA ALA A 93 10.23 -7.82 6.04
C ALA A 93 10.02 -6.32 5.83
N THR A 94 8.78 -5.83 5.89
CA THR A 94 8.41 -4.42 5.66
C THR A 94 7.46 -3.93 6.76
N PRO A 95 7.98 -3.65 7.97
CA PRO A 95 7.14 -3.24 9.10
C PRO A 95 6.41 -1.91 8.85
N VAL A 96 6.98 -1.05 8.01
CA VAL A 96 6.39 0.21 7.55
C VAL A 96 6.65 0.31 6.05
N SER A 97 5.60 0.42 5.24
CA SER A 97 5.74 0.54 3.79
C SER A 97 5.67 1.98 3.33
N ASN A 98 4.71 2.78 3.83
CA ASN A 98 4.34 4.04 3.18
C ASN A 98 3.89 5.18 4.10
N THR A 99 3.33 4.91 5.30
CA THR A 99 2.65 5.98 6.06
C THR A 99 2.85 5.86 7.57
N LEU A 100 2.81 7.00 8.27
CA LEU A 100 2.85 7.05 9.74
C LEU A 100 1.70 6.29 10.39
N ALA A 101 0.56 6.23 9.72
CA ALA A 101 -0.60 5.48 10.20
C ALA A 101 -0.31 3.98 10.29
N GLU A 102 0.54 3.44 9.42
CA GLU A 102 0.93 2.02 9.47
C GLU A 102 1.69 1.71 10.77
N VAL A 103 2.59 2.60 11.22
CA VAL A 103 3.29 2.46 12.51
C VAL A 103 2.28 2.41 13.64
N TYR A 104 1.38 3.40 13.71
CA TYR A 104 0.36 3.43 14.74
C TYR A 104 -0.54 2.18 14.72
N VAL A 105 -0.96 1.72 13.55
CA VAL A 105 -1.78 0.50 13.43
C VAL A 105 -1.04 -0.69 14.01
N MET A 106 0.24 -0.88 13.69
CA MET A 106 1.01 -2.00 14.24
C MET A 106 1.23 -1.86 15.75
N MET A 107 1.46 -0.64 16.26
CA MET A 107 1.46 -0.38 17.71
C MET A 107 0.11 -0.74 18.34
N LYS A 108 -0.99 -0.36 17.70
CA LYS A 108 -2.34 -0.68 18.17
C LYS A 108 -2.60 -2.19 18.20
N PHE A 109 -2.04 -2.97 17.28
CA PHE A 109 -2.15 -4.43 17.31
C PHE A 109 -1.40 -5.05 18.49
N LEU A 110 -0.18 -4.60 18.77
CA LEU A 110 0.75 -5.31 19.66
C LEU A 110 0.89 -4.71 21.06
N GLN A 111 0.52 -3.43 21.26
CA GLN A 111 0.74 -2.70 22.51
C GLN A 111 -0.42 -1.76 22.85
N LEU A 112 -1.67 -2.16 22.55
CA LEU A 112 -2.85 -1.34 22.83
C LEU A 112 -2.94 -0.90 24.29
N ASP A 113 -2.73 -1.82 25.24
CA ASP A 113 -2.87 -1.51 26.67
C ASP A 113 -1.83 -0.47 27.13
N THR A 114 -0.63 -0.51 26.54
CA THR A 114 0.42 0.50 26.79
C THR A 114 0.03 1.85 26.20
N LEU A 115 -0.53 1.87 24.99
CA LEU A 115 -1.05 3.09 24.38
C LEU A 115 -2.21 3.68 25.19
N GLU A 116 -3.09 2.85 25.74
CA GLU A 116 -4.19 3.28 26.61
C GLU A 116 -3.67 3.91 27.91
N ALA A 117 -2.71 3.27 28.58
CA ALA A 117 -2.10 3.78 29.80
C ALA A 117 -1.42 5.15 29.60
N LEU A 118 -0.87 5.39 28.42
CA LEU A 118 -0.23 6.66 28.05
C LEU A 118 -1.20 7.71 27.47
N GLY A 119 -2.48 7.38 27.31
CA GLY A 119 -3.48 8.27 26.69
C GLY A 119 -3.32 8.42 25.16
N LEU A 120 -2.61 7.49 24.52
CA LEU A 120 -2.24 7.48 23.10
C LEU A 120 -3.06 6.47 22.27
N ALA A 121 -4.10 5.86 22.84
CA ALA A 121 -4.95 4.88 22.16
C ALA A 121 -5.86 5.47 21.07
N HIS A 122 -5.93 6.80 20.97
CA HIS A 122 -6.56 7.50 19.87
C HIS A 122 -5.51 8.02 18.90
N PHE A 123 -5.76 7.79 17.61
CA PHE A 123 -4.83 8.17 16.55
C PHE A 123 -4.48 9.66 16.57
N ASP A 124 -5.48 10.53 16.82
CA ASP A 124 -5.27 11.98 16.88
C ASP A 124 -4.32 12.38 18.03
N ALA A 125 -4.44 11.72 19.19
CA ALA A 125 -3.57 11.96 20.34
C ALA A 125 -2.13 11.50 20.03
N TRP A 126 -1.99 10.30 19.46
CA TRP A 126 -0.70 9.77 19.03
C TRP A 126 0.00 10.67 18.00
N VAL A 127 -0.74 11.15 17.00
CA VAL A 127 -0.22 12.07 15.98
C VAL A 127 0.23 13.38 16.61
N GLN A 128 -0.53 13.97 17.54
CA GLN A 128 -0.14 15.21 18.20
C GLN A 128 1.18 15.09 18.98
N THR A 129 1.47 13.90 19.53
CA THR A 129 2.70 13.65 20.28
C THR A 129 3.89 13.36 19.37
N PHE A 130 3.70 12.58 18.30
CA PHE A 130 4.80 11.99 17.52
C PHE A 130 4.89 12.43 16.07
N ALA A 131 3.96 13.21 15.55
CA ALA A 131 3.91 13.57 14.14
C ALA A 131 3.60 15.05 13.91
N GLU A 132 4.38 15.65 13.00
CA GLU A 132 4.17 17.01 12.52
C GLU A 132 3.57 16.96 11.11
N THR A 133 2.45 17.64 10.94
CA THR A 133 1.83 17.83 9.63
C THR A 133 2.46 19.04 8.95
N SER A 134 3.03 18.85 7.76
CA SER A 134 3.50 19.97 6.94
C SER A 134 2.70 20.04 5.65
N GLN A 135 2.52 21.25 5.14
CA GLN A 135 1.92 21.45 3.82
C GLN A 135 3.03 21.36 2.77
N SER A 136 3.02 20.31 1.96
CA SER A 136 3.97 20.14 0.88
C SER A 136 3.31 20.44 -0.47
N LEU A 137 4.07 21.11 -1.33
CA LEU A 137 3.70 21.35 -2.71
C LEU A 137 3.89 20.05 -3.51
N GLU A 138 2.79 19.37 -3.85
CA GLU A 138 2.84 18.14 -4.63
C GLU A 138 2.50 18.40 -6.09
N MET A 139 3.25 17.78 -7.00
CA MET A 139 2.86 17.76 -8.40
C MET A 139 1.54 16.99 -8.51
N LYS A 140 0.53 17.63 -9.10
CA LYS A 140 -0.76 16.99 -9.33
C LYS A 140 -0.54 15.75 -10.21
N PRO A 141 -1.36 14.68 -10.06
CA PRO A 141 -1.22 13.43 -10.83
C PRO A 141 -1.29 13.59 -12.36
N ASP A 142 -1.64 14.78 -12.84
CA ASP A 142 -1.80 15.17 -14.23
C ASP A 142 -0.60 15.95 -14.81
N GLY A 143 0.39 16.28 -13.98
CA GLY A 143 1.56 17.08 -14.37
C GLY A 143 1.25 18.53 -14.74
N SER A 144 0.01 19.02 -14.55
CA SER A 144 -0.42 20.35 -15.00
C SER A 144 -0.14 21.47 -14.00
N GLY A 145 0.36 21.12 -12.81
CA GLY A 145 0.78 22.09 -11.80
C GLY A 145 0.91 21.46 -10.43
N PHE A 146 0.96 22.33 -9.42
CA PHE A 146 1.15 21.91 -8.05
C PHE A 146 -0.14 22.03 -7.22
N ARG A 147 -0.33 21.14 -6.26
CA ARG A 147 -1.40 21.20 -5.25
C ARG A 147 -0.75 21.16 -3.88
N MET A 148 -1.19 22.04 -2.99
CA MET A 148 -0.84 21.93 -1.58
C MET A 148 -1.58 20.73 -0.99
N GLY A 149 -0.82 19.72 -0.56
CA GLY A 149 -1.30 18.57 0.19
C GLY A 149 -0.79 18.64 1.62
N ILE A 150 -1.64 18.28 2.59
CA ILE A 150 -1.18 18.05 3.97
C ILE A 150 -0.64 16.63 4.02
N ARG A 151 0.65 16.49 4.31
CA ARG A 151 1.29 15.21 4.58
C ARG A 151 1.83 15.17 6.00
N PHE A 152 1.81 13.98 6.56
CA PHE A 152 2.70 13.65 7.66
C PHE A 152 4.12 13.61 7.11
N ASN A 153 4.95 14.58 7.48
CA ASN A 153 6.26 14.77 6.86
C ASN A 153 7.41 14.53 7.83
N ARG A 154 7.16 14.66 9.14
CA ARG A 154 8.21 14.51 10.14
C ARG A 154 7.67 13.89 11.42
N PHE A 155 8.48 13.01 12.00
CA PHE A 155 8.27 12.58 13.37
C PHE A 155 8.82 13.64 14.33
N THR A 156 8.04 13.96 15.35
CA THR A 156 8.51 14.66 16.55
C THR A 156 8.78 13.61 17.64
N ASN A 157 9.73 13.87 18.54
CA ASN A 157 10.04 12.97 19.65
C ASN A 157 10.39 11.52 19.20
N LEU A 158 11.17 11.40 18.13
CA LEU A 158 11.70 10.13 17.60
C LEU A 158 12.32 9.21 18.67
N PRO A 159 13.11 9.71 19.65
CA PRO A 159 13.66 8.84 20.69
C PRO A 159 12.59 8.13 21.52
N ASP A 160 11.52 8.83 21.90
CA ASP A 160 10.44 8.29 22.72
C ASP A 160 9.58 7.33 21.91
N LEU A 161 9.24 7.70 20.67
CA LEU A 161 8.53 6.81 19.77
C LEU A 161 9.35 5.53 19.52
N ALA A 162 10.66 5.66 19.29
CA ALA A 162 11.53 4.52 19.08
C ALA A 162 11.68 3.67 20.35
N ALA A 163 11.69 4.26 21.53
CA ALA A 163 11.73 3.53 22.80
C ALA A 163 10.44 2.73 23.00
N LEU A 164 9.28 3.35 22.79
CA LEU A 164 7.98 2.69 22.86
C LEU A 164 7.84 1.61 21.77
N TRP A 165 8.30 1.89 20.55
CA TRP A 165 8.17 0.95 19.45
C TRP A 165 9.06 -0.29 19.60
N ARG A 166 10.29 -0.10 20.12
CA ARG A 166 11.23 -1.20 20.39
C ARG A 166 10.80 -2.16 21.49
N GLN A 167 9.77 -1.84 22.29
CA GLN A 167 9.25 -2.78 23.29
C GLN A 167 8.67 -4.05 22.66
N VAL A 168 8.13 -3.92 21.45
CA VAL A 168 7.47 -5.02 20.72
C VAL A 168 8.13 -5.34 19.37
N LEU A 169 9.21 -4.64 19.03
CA LEU A 169 9.85 -4.71 17.72
C LEU A 169 11.31 -5.17 17.85
N ASP A 170 11.61 -6.31 17.22
CA ASP A 170 12.97 -6.73 16.91
C ASP A 170 13.21 -6.60 15.40
N VAL A 171 14.19 -5.78 15.01
CA VAL A 171 14.57 -5.58 13.60
C VAL A 171 16.02 -5.98 13.42
N LYS A 172 16.25 -6.89 12.47
CA LYS A 172 17.59 -7.24 11.99
C LYS A 172 17.80 -6.63 10.62
N ASN A 173 18.72 -5.66 10.57
CA ASN A 173 19.12 -5.05 9.32
C ASN A 173 20.11 -5.94 8.57
N ALA A 174 20.18 -5.72 7.26
CA ALA A 174 21.16 -6.31 6.36
C ALA A 174 22.58 -6.36 6.92
N ASP A 175 23.03 -5.21 7.44
CA ASP A 175 24.40 -5.01 7.93
C ASP A 175 24.67 -5.78 9.23
N GLN A 176 23.63 -6.00 10.04
CA GLN A 176 23.73 -6.77 11.28
C GLN A 176 23.79 -8.28 11.03
N LEU A 177 23.19 -8.75 9.93
CA LEU A 177 23.15 -10.16 9.58
C LEU A 177 24.44 -10.61 8.85
N ASN A 178 25.22 -9.65 8.31
CA ASN A 178 26.49 -9.88 7.61
C ASN A 178 26.44 -11.07 6.62
N LEU A 179 25.33 -11.20 5.91
CA LEU A 179 25.13 -12.29 4.96
C LEU A 179 25.96 -12.05 3.70
N PRO A 180 26.51 -13.10 3.08
CA PRO A 180 27.22 -12.96 1.80
C PRO A 180 26.24 -12.45 0.74
N ARG A 181 26.54 -11.29 0.15
CA ARG A 181 25.73 -10.68 -0.90
C ARG A 181 26.58 -10.46 -2.14
N PRO A 182 26.07 -10.80 -3.34
CA PRO A 182 26.75 -10.46 -4.58
C PRO A 182 26.81 -8.94 -4.71
N GLN A 183 27.95 -8.43 -5.16
CA GLN A 183 28.09 -7.01 -5.45
C GLN A 183 27.35 -6.67 -6.74
N LEU A 184 26.70 -5.51 -6.76
CA LEU A 184 26.12 -4.97 -7.98
C LEU A 184 27.24 -4.57 -8.94
N ILE A 185 27.11 -4.92 -10.21
CA ILE A 185 28.03 -4.49 -11.26
C ILE A 185 27.94 -2.95 -11.38
N GLY A 186 29.01 -2.25 -11.02
CA GLY A 186 29.06 -0.79 -10.97
C GLY A 186 28.59 -0.16 -9.65
N GLY A 187 28.35 -0.96 -8.61
CA GLY A 187 28.07 -0.48 -7.25
C GLY A 187 26.67 0.10 -7.00
N ALA A 188 25.89 0.35 -8.05
CA ALA A 188 24.54 0.91 -7.96
C ALA A 188 23.61 0.36 -9.06
N PRO A 189 22.29 0.41 -8.86
CA PRO A 189 21.32 0.08 -9.90
C PRO A 189 21.51 0.95 -11.15
N GLN A 190 21.60 0.32 -12.32
CA GLN A 190 21.78 1.02 -13.58
C GLN A 190 20.42 1.50 -14.13
N VAL A 191 20.22 2.83 -14.20
CA VAL A 191 18.98 3.43 -14.70
C VAL A 191 19.10 3.75 -16.18
N ILE A 192 18.35 3.03 -17.03
CA ILE A 192 18.29 3.27 -18.46
C ILE A 192 17.26 4.37 -18.76
N ARG A 193 17.74 5.50 -19.29
CA ARG A 193 16.89 6.65 -19.67
C ARG A 193 16.69 6.66 -21.17
N LEU A 194 15.43 6.70 -21.61
CA LEU A 194 15.07 6.81 -23.02
C LEU A 194 14.37 8.14 -23.28
N PRO A 195 14.64 8.81 -24.42
CA PRO A 195 13.95 10.03 -24.79
C PRO A 195 12.48 9.75 -25.10
N ALA A 196 11.59 10.65 -24.66
CA ALA A 196 10.17 10.55 -24.98
C ALA A 196 9.91 10.82 -26.47
N SER A 197 9.17 9.93 -27.12
CA SER A 197 8.78 10.08 -28.53
C SER A 197 7.85 11.28 -28.74
N PRO A 198 7.82 11.89 -29.94
CA PRO A 198 6.89 12.98 -30.27
C PRO A 198 5.43 12.59 -30.05
N ALA A 199 5.05 11.35 -30.42
CA ALA A 199 3.72 10.78 -30.20
C ALA A 199 3.37 10.72 -28.70
N LEU A 200 4.30 10.25 -27.86
CA LEU A 200 4.10 10.21 -26.41
C LEU A 200 3.93 11.62 -25.83
N LYS A 201 4.74 12.60 -26.25
CA LYS A 201 4.60 14.01 -25.80
C LYS A 201 3.26 14.61 -26.22
N LYS A 202 2.75 14.27 -27.41
CA LYS A 202 1.41 14.70 -27.86
C LYS A 202 0.32 14.04 -27.03
N PHE A 203 0.43 12.75 -26.76
CA PHE A 203 -0.53 12.01 -25.95
C PHE A 203 -0.60 12.52 -24.51
N VAL A 204 0.55 12.75 -23.85
CA VAL A 204 0.60 13.32 -22.50
C VAL A 204 -0.07 14.70 -22.44
N ARG A 205 0.13 15.56 -23.45
CA ARG A 205 -0.59 16.84 -23.55
C ARG A 205 -2.11 16.65 -23.66
N SER A 206 -2.57 15.63 -24.37
CA SER A 206 -3.99 15.31 -24.47
C SER A 206 -4.59 14.83 -23.14
N LEU A 207 -3.81 14.07 -22.35
CA LEU A 207 -4.21 13.63 -21.01
C LEU A 207 -4.36 14.82 -20.06
N ALA A 208 -3.44 15.79 -20.10
CA ALA A 208 -3.54 17.00 -19.30
C ALA A 208 -4.85 17.77 -19.61
N ALA A 209 -5.21 17.91 -20.89
CA ALA A 209 -6.47 18.53 -21.29
C ALA A 209 -7.71 17.76 -20.79
N ARG A 210 -7.66 16.42 -20.78
CA ARG A 210 -8.74 15.57 -20.24
C ARG A 210 -8.90 15.75 -18.74
N VAL A 211 -7.80 15.84 -17.99
CA VAL A 211 -7.87 16.08 -16.55
C VAL A 211 -8.54 17.41 -16.23
N GLU A 212 -8.22 18.47 -16.98
CA GLU A 212 -8.88 19.76 -16.80
C GLU A 212 -10.38 19.71 -17.11
N ARG A 213 -10.81 18.90 -18.10
CA ARG A 213 -12.24 18.67 -18.36
C ARG A 213 -12.93 17.93 -17.21
N ILE A 214 -12.30 16.89 -16.65
CA ILE A 214 -12.82 16.10 -15.53
C ILE A 214 -12.98 16.98 -14.29
N LYS A 215 -11.96 17.79 -13.94
CA LYS A 215 -12.02 18.71 -12.80
C LYS A 215 -13.15 19.72 -12.91
N ASN A 216 -13.35 20.27 -14.10
CA ASN A 216 -14.40 21.23 -14.39
C ASN A 216 -15.79 20.59 -14.54
N ARG A 217 -15.93 19.27 -14.24
CA ARG A 217 -17.16 18.49 -14.36
C ARG A 217 -17.82 18.60 -15.74
N ARG A 218 -17.01 18.79 -16.78
CA ARG A 218 -17.45 18.87 -18.19
C ARG A 218 -17.62 17.49 -18.84
N VAL A 219 -17.34 16.42 -18.09
CA VAL A 219 -17.44 15.03 -18.52
C VAL A 219 -17.95 14.21 -17.34
N ALA A 220 -18.86 13.27 -17.62
CA ALA A 220 -19.39 12.35 -16.63
C ALA A 220 -18.30 11.33 -16.20
N PRO A 221 -18.17 10.98 -14.91
CA PRO A 221 -17.14 10.05 -14.41
C PRO A 221 -17.15 8.66 -15.05
N GLU A 222 -18.30 8.23 -15.58
CA GLU A 222 -18.48 6.96 -16.29
C GLU A 222 -17.80 6.97 -17.66
N VAL A 223 -17.69 8.16 -18.29
CA VAL A 223 -17.07 8.34 -19.61
C VAL A 223 -15.56 8.53 -19.47
N ASP A 224 -15.16 9.42 -18.57
CA ASP A 224 -13.75 9.72 -18.30
C ASP A 224 -13.53 10.11 -16.84
N ASN A 225 -12.48 9.56 -16.24
CA ASN A 225 -12.14 9.79 -14.84
C ASN A 225 -10.62 9.72 -14.62
N MET A 226 -10.19 10.17 -13.44
CA MET A 226 -8.76 10.22 -13.10
C MET A 226 -8.09 8.85 -13.16
N LEU A 227 -8.79 7.77 -12.77
CA LEU A 227 -8.22 6.42 -12.80
C LEU A 227 -7.92 5.96 -14.23
N LYS A 228 -8.84 6.25 -15.17
CA LYS A 228 -8.67 5.94 -16.59
C LYS A 228 -7.49 6.71 -17.17
N VAL A 229 -7.40 8.01 -16.90
CA VAL A 229 -6.27 8.86 -17.33
C VAL A 229 -4.94 8.33 -16.80
N THR A 230 -4.84 8.01 -15.50
CA THR A 230 -3.61 7.48 -14.90
C THR A 230 -3.24 6.12 -15.49
N SER A 231 -4.22 5.23 -15.70
CA SER A 231 -4.01 3.92 -16.31
C SER A 231 -3.49 4.03 -17.75
N GLU A 232 -4.12 4.88 -18.58
CA GLU A 232 -3.69 5.15 -19.96
C GLU A 232 -2.32 5.85 -20.02
N GLY A 233 -2.04 6.77 -19.11
CA GLY A 233 -0.73 7.40 -18.99
C GLY A 233 0.37 6.38 -18.68
N ARG A 234 0.12 5.44 -17.75
CA ARG A 234 1.06 4.34 -17.43
C ARG A 234 1.28 3.41 -18.63
N LYS A 235 0.22 3.06 -19.36
CA LYS A 235 0.31 2.25 -20.59
C LYS A 235 1.14 2.96 -21.67
N ALA A 236 0.81 4.21 -21.98
CA ALA A 236 1.52 4.99 -22.98
C ALA A 236 3.01 5.22 -22.62
N ALA A 237 3.31 5.36 -21.33
CA ALA A 237 4.69 5.49 -20.84
C ALA A 237 5.51 4.19 -20.95
N LEU A 238 4.87 3.03 -21.05
CA LEU A 238 5.50 1.74 -21.36
C LEU A 238 5.67 1.59 -22.88
N ASP A 239 4.57 1.66 -23.62
CA ASP A 239 4.53 1.68 -25.08
C ASP A 239 3.26 2.42 -25.54
N ILE A 240 3.42 3.40 -26.43
CA ILE A 240 2.31 4.22 -26.93
C ILE A 240 1.25 3.37 -27.65
N ARG A 241 1.66 2.24 -28.24
CA ARG A 241 0.78 1.32 -28.97
C ARG A 241 -0.26 0.63 -28.09
N LEU A 242 -0.03 0.60 -26.78
CA LEU A 242 -1.02 0.09 -25.81
C LEU A 242 -2.24 0.99 -25.66
N VAL A 243 -2.17 2.22 -26.18
CA VAL A 243 -3.28 3.17 -26.19
C VAL A 243 -3.64 3.62 -27.60
N LEU A 244 -2.66 3.68 -28.51
CA LEU A 244 -2.82 4.03 -29.91
C LEU A 244 -2.27 2.90 -30.80
N PRO A 245 -3.06 1.84 -31.08
CA PRO A 245 -2.58 0.64 -31.79
C PRO A 245 -1.98 0.92 -33.17
N ASP A 246 -2.50 1.93 -33.86
CA ASP A 246 -2.09 2.29 -35.23
C ASP A 246 -0.82 3.17 -35.28
N GLU A 247 -0.30 3.60 -34.14
CA GLU A 247 0.95 4.38 -34.09
C GLU A 247 2.17 3.50 -34.41
N ALA A 248 3.09 4.07 -35.18
CA ALA A 248 4.34 3.38 -35.51
C ALA A 248 5.15 3.08 -34.24
N CYS A 249 5.87 1.95 -34.25
CA CYS A 249 6.77 1.59 -33.15
C CYS A 249 7.80 2.72 -32.94
N PRO A 250 7.86 3.35 -31.76
CA PRO A 250 8.82 4.41 -31.51
C PRO A 250 10.25 3.89 -31.63
N LYS A 251 11.14 4.68 -32.27
CA LYS A 251 12.58 4.36 -32.35
C LYS A 251 13.22 4.12 -30.98
N ALA A 252 12.78 4.87 -29.96
CA ALA A 252 13.16 4.66 -28.57
C ALA A 252 11.97 4.09 -27.80
N ASN A 253 11.97 2.77 -27.58
CA ASN A 253 10.94 2.04 -26.85
C ASN A 253 11.54 1.33 -25.63
N LYS A 254 10.90 1.44 -24.47
CA LYS A 254 11.34 0.78 -23.23
C LYS A 254 11.35 -0.74 -23.36
N VAL A 255 10.36 -1.30 -24.05
CA VAL A 255 10.25 -2.76 -24.24
C VAL A 255 11.39 -3.26 -25.14
N ALA A 256 11.70 -2.54 -26.22
CA ALA A 256 12.81 -2.89 -27.10
C ALA A 256 14.16 -2.77 -26.38
N ALA A 257 14.41 -1.64 -25.70
CA ALA A 257 15.64 -1.44 -24.94
C ALA A 257 15.83 -2.48 -23.83
N LEU A 258 14.73 -2.92 -23.18
CA LEU A 258 14.77 -4.00 -22.21
C LEU A 258 15.11 -5.34 -22.87
N ALA A 259 14.49 -5.66 -24.01
CA ALA A 259 14.78 -6.88 -24.76
C ALA A 259 16.24 -6.95 -25.21
N ASP A 260 16.78 -5.84 -25.73
CA ASP A 260 18.20 -5.74 -26.12
C ASP A 260 19.12 -6.00 -24.93
N LYS A 261 18.81 -5.44 -23.76
CA LYS A 261 19.59 -5.66 -22.54
C LYS A 261 19.49 -7.08 -22.01
N ILE A 262 18.30 -7.69 -22.06
CA ILE A 262 18.12 -9.10 -21.66
C ILE A 262 18.95 -10.00 -22.58
N ALA A 263 18.94 -9.74 -23.89
CA ALA A 263 19.74 -10.49 -24.86
C ALA A 263 21.25 -10.31 -24.62
N GLU A 264 21.70 -9.07 -24.38
CA GLU A 264 23.09 -8.75 -24.01
C GLU A 264 23.53 -9.56 -22.79
N PHE A 265 22.76 -9.52 -21.69
CA PHE A 265 23.08 -10.28 -20.48
C PHE A 265 22.93 -11.78 -20.65
N TYR A 266 22.00 -12.25 -21.48
CA TYR A 266 21.83 -13.67 -21.78
C TYR A 266 23.09 -14.24 -22.46
N HIS A 267 23.60 -13.56 -23.48
CA HIS A 267 24.82 -13.98 -24.16
C HIS A 267 26.05 -13.84 -23.27
N ALA A 268 26.16 -12.73 -22.51
CA ALA A 268 27.29 -12.51 -21.59
C ALA A 268 27.35 -13.53 -20.44
N SER A 269 26.19 -13.99 -19.94
CA SER A 269 26.09 -14.95 -18.83
C SER A 269 25.95 -16.42 -19.27
N SER A 270 26.06 -16.69 -20.58
CA SER A 270 25.85 -18.03 -21.14
C SER A 270 26.78 -19.08 -20.52
N ALA A 271 28.05 -18.75 -20.26
CA ALA A 271 29.02 -19.65 -19.65
C ALA A 271 28.69 -20.03 -18.19
N GLN A 272 27.91 -19.20 -17.48
CA GLN A 272 27.54 -19.40 -16.09
C GLN A 272 26.08 -19.84 -15.91
N HIS A 273 25.36 -20.08 -17.01
CA HIS A 273 23.91 -20.34 -17.01
C HIS A 273 23.12 -19.32 -16.18
N GLY A 274 23.41 -18.03 -16.41
CA GLY A 274 22.81 -16.94 -15.65
C GLY A 274 21.28 -16.93 -15.69
N CYS A 275 20.67 -16.73 -14.52
CA CYS A 275 19.23 -16.52 -14.39
C CYS A 275 18.91 -15.02 -14.43
N GLN A 276 17.89 -14.63 -15.18
CA GLN A 276 17.40 -13.25 -15.26
C GLN A 276 15.96 -13.18 -14.75
N LEU A 277 15.67 -12.23 -13.86
CA LEU A 277 14.33 -11.96 -13.36
C LEU A 277 13.82 -10.65 -13.94
N VAL A 278 12.64 -10.68 -14.55
CA VAL A 278 12.00 -9.51 -15.16
C VAL A 278 10.69 -9.24 -14.43
N PHE A 279 10.58 -8.07 -13.80
CA PHE A 279 9.35 -7.62 -13.14
C PHE A 279 8.52 -6.75 -14.09
N CYS A 280 7.26 -7.10 -14.28
CA CYS A 280 6.34 -6.38 -15.14
C CYS A 280 4.97 -6.19 -14.45
N ASP A 281 4.70 -4.97 -14.00
CA ASP A 281 3.47 -4.64 -13.26
C ASP A 281 2.27 -4.32 -14.18
N LEU A 282 2.50 -4.15 -15.49
CA LEU A 282 1.51 -3.66 -16.45
C LEU A 282 1.34 -4.64 -17.60
N ALA A 283 0.10 -4.77 -18.09
CA ALA A 283 -0.22 -5.62 -19.24
C ALA A 283 0.13 -7.11 -19.06
N THR A 284 0.07 -7.63 -17.83
CA THR A 284 0.10 -9.07 -17.59
C THR A 284 -1.16 -9.70 -18.20
N PRO A 285 -1.03 -10.76 -19.02
CA PRO A 285 -2.19 -11.47 -19.56
C PRO A 285 -3.02 -11.99 -18.40
N LYS A 286 -4.24 -11.45 -18.23
CA LYS A 286 -5.20 -12.06 -17.32
C LYS A 286 -5.70 -13.31 -18.03
N GLY A 287 -5.48 -14.48 -17.43
CA GLY A 287 -6.12 -15.71 -17.90
C GLY A 287 -7.61 -15.42 -18.07
N GLN A 288 -8.17 -15.80 -19.22
CA GLN A 288 -9.61 -15.69 -19.43
C GLN A 288 -10.27 -16.46 -18.30
N SER A 289 -10.88 -15.76 -17.35
CA SER A 289 -11.82 -16.38 -16.43
C SER A 289 -12.89 -16.98 -17.31
N ALA A 290 -12.90 -18.31 -17.44
CA ALA A 290 -13.98 -19.01 -18.10
C ALA A 290 -15.28 -18.50 -17.49
N VAL A 291 -16.08 -17.85 -18.33
CA VAL A 291 -17.44 -17.45 -17.98
C VAL A 291 -18.16 -18.74 -17.62
N LYS A 292 -18.42 -18.95 -16.33
CA LYS A 292 -19.42 -19.89 -15.84
C LYS A 292 -20.73 -19.14 -15.72
#